data_AF-A0A085Z3G7-F1
#
_entry.id   AF-A0A085Z3G7-F1
#
_cell.length_a   1.000
_cell.length_b   1.000
_cell.length_c   1.000
_cell.angle_alpha   90.00
_cell.angle_beta   90.00
_cell.angle_gamma   90.00
#
_symmetry.space_group_name_H-M   'P 1'
#
loop_
_entity.id
_entity.type
_entity.pdbx_description
1 polymer ?
#
loop_
_entity_poly.entity_id
_entity_poly.type
_entity_poly.pdbx_seq_one_letter_code
_entity_poly.pdbx_strand_id
1 'polypeptide(L)'
;SNLQATGTDIKWYAASTNGTLHGANDVLVSGTYYASQTIDGCESARTAVVVKITPTPAEPTAIAQTFCSVDAKKVSDLKATGTDIKWYTASTNGTLHGANDVLASGTYYASQTIDGCESARTAVVVKITPTPAEPTATAQTFCSADAKKVSNLQATGTDIKWYTASTNGTLHGANDILVSGTYYASQTIDGCESARTAVVVKITPTPAEPIATAQTFCSVDAKKVSNLQATGTDIKWYTASTNGTLHGANDVLVSGTYYASQTIDGCESARTAVVVKITPTPAEPTAIAQTFCSV
;
A
#
# COMPACT_ATOMS: atom_id res chain seq x y z
N SER A 1 -43.98 -18.56 42.23
CA SER A 1 -42.58 -18.66 42.70
C SER A 1 -41.87 -19.82 42.00
N ASN A 2 -40.62 -19.64 41.56
CA ASN A 2 -39.79 -20.70 40.92
C ASN A 2 -38.94 -21.50 41.92
N LEU A 3 -39.11 -21.25 43.23
CA LEU A 3 -38.46 -22.06 44.26
C LEU A 3 -39.14 -23.42 44.32
N GLN A 4 -38.35 -24.48 44.18
CA GLN A 4 -38.83 -25.85 44.23
C GLN A 4 -38.22 -26.58 45.43
N ALA A 5 -39.07 -27.32 46.15
CA ALA A 5 -38.70 -28.28 47.17
C ALA A 5 -39.66 -29.46 47.06
N THR A 6 -39.19 -30.66 47.43
CA THR A 6 -40.02 -31.86 47.43
C THR A 6 -40.75 -31.99 48.77
N GLY A 7 -42.06 -32.23 48.74
CA GLY A 7 -42.89 -32.45 49.92
C GLY A 7 -44.35 -32.06 49.69
N THR A 8 -45.15 -32.04 50.75
CA THR A 8 -46.59 -31.69 50.72
C THR A 8 -46.80 -30.27 51.21
N ASP A 9 -47.60 -29.47 50.50
CA ASP A 9 -47.96 -28.09 50.88
C ASP A 9 -46.77 -27.23 51.31
N ILE A 10 -45.79 -27.08 50.39
CA ILE A 10 -44.54 -26.35 50.64
C ILE A 10 -44.80 -24.86 50.89
N LYS A 11 -44.21 -24.34 51.98
CA LYS A 11 -44.17 -22.92 52.32
C LYS A 11 -42.73 -22.42 52.37
N TRP A 12 -42.52 -21.17 52.00
CA TRP A 12 -41.20 -20.53 51.94
C TRP A 12 -41.11 -19.36 52.91
N TYR A 13 -40.01 -19.26 53.65
CA TYR A 13 -39.82 -18.24 54.69
C TYR A 13 -38.47 -17.53 54.58
N ALA A 14 -38.42 -16.31 55.13
CA ALA A 14 -37.23 -15.46 55.15
C ALA A 14 -36.16 -15.88 56.20
N ALA A 15 -36.49 -16.76 57.16
CA ALA A 15 -35.58 -17.21 58.22
C ALA A 15 -35.90 -18.63 58.72
N SER A 16 -34.92 -19.27 59.36
CA SER A 16 -35.05 -20.62 59.95
C SER A 16 -36.09 -20.70 61.07
N THR A 17 -36.33 -19.59 61.79
CA THR A 17 -37.35 -19.45 62.83
C THR A 17 -37.95 -18.04 62.79
N ASN A 18 -39.25 -17.89 63.05
CA ASN A 18 -39.97 -16.59 63.11
C ASN A 18 -39.85 -15.68 61.87
N GLY A 19 -39.32 -16.17 60.74
CA GLY A 19 -39.30 -15.44 59.47
C GLY A 19 -40.69 -15.36 58.83
N THR A 20 -40.94 -14.27 58.11
CA THR A 20 -42.17 -14.03 57.35
C THR A 20 -42.32 -15.02 56.20
N LEU A 21 -43.57 -15.38 55.88
CA LEU A 21 -43.91 -16.22 54.73
C LEU A 21 -43.73 -15.41 53.44
N HIS A 22 -43.10 -16.03 52.43
CA HIS A 22 -42.98 -15.47 51.09
C HIS A 22 -44.26 -15.68 50.28
N GLY A 23 -44.72 -14.61 49.62
CA GLY A 23 -45.83 -14.67 48.68
C GLY A 23 -45.45 -15.36 47.38
N ALA A 24 -46.45 -15.86 46.64
CA ALA A 24 -46.24 -16.49 45.34
C ALA A 24 -45.59 -15.56 44.29
N ASN A 25 -45.73 -14.23 44.50
CA ASN A 25 -45.28 -13.15 43.62
C ASN A 25 -44.11 -12.34 44.19
N ASP A 26 -43.52 -12.76 45.31
CA ASP A 26 -42.34 -12.08 45.85
C ASP A 26 -41.20 -12.16 44.84
N VAL A 27 -40.57 -11.03 44.56
CA VAL A 27 -39.34 -10.99 43.75
C VAL A 27 -38.24 -11.68 44.54
N LEU A 28 -37.66 -12.73 43.95
CA LEU A 28 -36.52 -13.41 44.55
C LEU A 28 -35.27 -12.52 44.44
N VAL A 29 -34.47 -12.54 45.49
CA VAL A 29 -33.14 -11.93 45.54
C VAL A 29 -32.13 -13.01 45.96
N SER A 30 -30.84 -12.79 45.72
CA SER A 30 -29.82 -13.69 46.24
C SER A 30 -29.90 -13.74 47.77
N GLY A 31 -29.98 -14.94 48.34
CA GLY A 31 -30.19 -15.12 49.77
C GLY A 31 -30.47 -16.57 50.16
N THR A 32 -30.65 -16.79 51.45
CA THR A 32 -31.08 -18.10 51.96
C THR A 32 -32.58 -18.06 52.25
N TYR A 33 -33.32 -18.94 51.58
CA TYR A 33 -34.75 -19.14 51.77
C TYR A 33 -34.97 -20.42 52.55
N TYR A 34 -36.07 -20.50 53.30
CA TYR A 34 -36.32 -21.63 54.19
C TYR A 34 -37.63 -22.32 53.82
N ALA A 35 -37.56 -23.56 53.34
CA ALA A 35 -38.73 -24.36 52.98
C ALA A 35 -39.24 -25.17 54.17
N SER A 36 -40.56 -25.18 54.41
CA SER A 36 -41.23 -26.18 55.25
C SER A 36 -42.30 -26.90 54.45
N GLN A 37 -42.74 -28.04 54.96
CA GLN A 37 -43.88 -28.79 54.45
C GLN A 37 -44.96 -28.92 55.53
N THR A 38 -46.22 -29.06 55.12
CA THR A 38 -47.34 -29.31 56.03
C THR A 38 -47.98 -30.66 55.73
N ILE A 39 -48.10 -31.53 56.73
CA ILE A 39 -48.80 -32.83 56.62
C ILE A 39 -49.75 -32.94 57.81
N ASP A 40 -51.03 -33.24 57.55
CA ASP A 40 -52.09 -33.38 58.56
C ASP A 40 -52.15 -32.21 59.56
N GLY A 41 -51.85 -31.00 59.08
CA GLY A 41 -51.84 -29.77 59.89
C GLY A 41 -50.56 -29.53 60.71
N CYS A 42 -49.59 -30.44 60.67
CA CYS A 42 -48.28 -30.27 61.30
C CYS A 42 -47.25 -29.72 60.31
N GLU A 43 -46.67 -28.56 60.63
CA GLU A 43 -45.61 -27.94 59.84
C GLU A 43 -44.22 -28.41 60.30
N SER A 44 -43.37 -28.78 59.35
CA SER A 44 -42.01 -29.28 59.62
C SER A 44 -41.06 -28.17 60.10
N ALA A 45 -39.90 -28.58 60.64
CA ALA A 45 -38.74 -27.69 60.70
C ALA A 45 -38.39 -27.18 59.29
N ARG A 46 -37.81 -25.98 59.22
CA ARG A 46 -37.49 -25.34 57.94
C ARG A 46 -36.11 -25.76 57.46
N THR A 47 -35.99 -26.11 56.18
CA THR A 47 -34.72 -26.45 55.52
C THR A 47 -34.21 -25.25 54.72
N ALA A 48 -32.93 -24.90 54.92
CA ALA A 48 -32.29 -23.80 54.21
C ALA A 48 -32.02 -24.17 52.73
N VAL A 49 -32.34 -23.25 51.83
CA VAL A 49 -32.09 -23.32 50.39
C VAL A 49 -31.42 -22.03 49.97
N VAL A 50 -30.18 -22.13 49.51
CA VAL A 50 -29.42 -20.98 49.03
C VAL A 50 -29.82 -20.69 47.60
N VAL A 51 -30.33 -19.49 47.36
CA VAL A 51 -30.68 -18.97 46.05
C VAL A 51 -29.62 -17.97 45.64
N LYS A 52 -28.93 -18.25 44.52
CA LYS A 52 -27.99 -17.31 43.92
C LYS A 52 -28.58 -16.82 42.60
N ILE A 53 -28.89 -15.53 42.53
CA ILE A 53 -29.25 -14.83 41.31
C ILE A 53 -28.01 -14.12 40.80
N THR A 54 -27.51 -14.57 39.65
CA THR A 54 -26.43 -13.91 38.93
C THR A 54 -27.05 -12.82 38.05
N PRO A 55 -26.60 -11.56 38.15
CA PRO A 55 -27.12 -10.51 37.27
C PRO A 55 -26.73 -10.81 35.82
N THR A 56 -27.61 -10.46 34.88
CA THR A 56 -27.27 -10.50 33.45
C THR A 56 -26.06 -9.60 33.20
N PRO A 57 -25.01 -10.06 32.51
CA PRO A 57 -23.86 -9.23 32.21
C PRO A 57 -24.24 -8.03 31.35
N ALA A 58 -23.48 -6.94 31.47
CA ALA A 58 -23.56 -5.85 30.51
C ALA A 58 -23.25 -6.35 29.09
N GLU A 59 -23.70 -5.63 28.06
CA GLU A 59 -23.34 -5.95 26.69
C GLU A 59 -21.82 -5.79 26.45
N PRO A 60 -21.22 -6.58 25.55
CA PRO A 60 -19.83 -6.36 25.16
C PRO A 60 -19.66 -5.02 24.44
N THR A 61 -18.47 -4.43 24.50
CA THR A 61 -18.19 -3.19 23.74
C THR A 61 -17.53 -3.52 22.42
N ALA A 62 -18.09 -3.06 21.30
CA ALA A 62 -17.51 -3.22 19.98
C ALA A 62 -17.81 -2.00 19.09
N ILE A 63 -16.95 -1.77 18.11
CA ILE A 63 -17.10 -0.69 17.11
C ILE A 63 -17.24 -1.29 15.71
N ALA A 64 -17.68 -0.48 14.76
CA ALA A 64 -17.74 -0.86 13.36
C ALA A 64 -16.35 -1.29 12.83
N GLN A 65 -16.33 -2.32 12.00
CA GLN A 65 -15.11 -2.94 11.49
C GLN A 65 -15.12 -2.97 9.97
N THR A 66 -13.97 -2.68 9.36
CA THR A 66 -13.79 -2.72 7.91
C THR A 66 -12.65 -3.67 7.56
N PHE A 67 -12.87 -4.52 6.57
CA PHE A 67 -11.89 -5.49 6.07
C PHE A 67 -11.83 -5.47 4.55
N CYS A 68 -10.72 -5.93 3.99
CA CYS A 68 -10.58 -6.07 2.55
C CYS A 68 -11.06 -7.45 2.11
N SER A 69 -11.78 -7.52 0.99
CA SER A 69 -12.26 -8.79 0.43
C SER A 69 -11.14 -9.81 0.17
N VAL A 70 -9.93 -9.36 -0.20
CA VAL A 70 -8.76 -10.23 -0.41
C VAL A 70 -8.30 -10.93 0.88
N ASP A 71 -8.58 -10.35 2.06
CA ASP A 71 -8.16 -10.94 3.33
C ASP A 71 -8.98 -12.18 3.72
N ALA A 72 -10.16 -12.36 3.09
CA ALA A 72 -11.10 -13.44 3.36
C ALA A 72 -11.32 -13.67 4.88
N LYS A 73 -11.50 -12.57 5.63
CA LYS A 73 -11.68 -12.61 7.09
C LYS A 73 -12.89 -13.45 7.48
N LYS A 74 -12.78 -14.08 8.65
CA LYS A 74 -13.80 -14.94 9.24
C LYS A 74 -14.43 -14.29 10.47
N VAL A 75 -15.54 -14.83 10.94
CA VAL A 75 -16.19 -14.35 12.18
C VAL A 75 -15.24 -14.37 13.38
N SER A 76 -14.31 -15.32 13.46
CA SER A 76 -13.26 -15.35 14.50
C SER A 76 -12.32 -14.14 14.49
N ASP A 77 -12.23 -13.41 13.37
CA ASP A 77 -11.39 -12.22 13.24
C ASP A 77 -12.08 -10.97 13.80
N LEU A 78 -13.40 -10.98 13.99
CA LEU A 78 -14.14 -9.88 14.59
C LEU A 78 -13.66 -9.61 16.02
N LYS A 79 -13.54 -8.33 16.35
CA LYS A 79 -13.11 -7.88 17.68
C LYS A 79 -14.24 -7.24 18.46
N ALA A 80 -14.36 -7.64 19.72
CA ALA A 80 -15.22 -7.05 20.74
C ALA A 80 -14.52 -7.19 22.10
N THR A 81 -14.73 -6.23 22.99
CA THR A 81 -14.25 -6.26 24.36
C THR A 81 -15.32 -6.86 25.25
N GLY A 82 -15.01 -7.99 25.87
CA GLY A 82 -15.89 -8.73 26.78
C GLY A 82 -15.33 -10.13 27.05
N THR A 83 -16.14 -10.99 27.68
CA THR A 83 -15.76 -12.37 28.03
C THR A 83 -16.55 -13.37 27.18
N ASP A 84 -15.88 -14.39 26.64
CA ASP A 84 -16.52 -15.47 25.85
C ASP A 84 -17.50 -14.94 24.79
N ILE A 85 -16.98 -14.09 23.90
CA ILE A 85 -17.78 -13.41 22.87
C ILE A 85 -18.40 -14.42 21.90
N LYS A 86 -19.70 -14.25 21.64
CA LYS A 86 -20.45 -14.97 20.62
C LYS A 86 -21.05 -14.00 19.62
N TRP A 87 -21.16 -14.42 18.36
CA TRP A 87 -21.68 -13.59 17.27
C TRP A 87 -22.94 -14.19 16.68
N TYR A 88 -23.94 -13.36 16.43
CA TYR A 88 -25.26 -13.77 15.95
C TYR A 88 -25.74 -12.98 14.72
N THR A 89 -26.69 -13.57 14.01
CA THR A 89 -27.33 -13.00 12.81
C THR A 89 -28.36 -11.90 13.08
N ALA A 90 -28.84 -11.75 14.31
CA ALA A 90 -29.85 -10.75 14.69
C ALA A 90 -29.70 -10.30 16.15
N SER A 91 -30.28 -9.15 16.51
CA SER A 91 -30.28 -8.61 17.88
C SER A 91 -31.04 -9.49 18.88
N THR A 92 -32.07 -10.18 18.43
CA THR A 92 -32.85 -11.17 19.20
C THR A 92 -33.21 -12.36 18.31
N ASN A 93 -33.29 -13.57 18.90
CA ASN A 93 -33.63 -14.83 18.21
C ASN A 93 -32.78 -15.19 16.97
N GLY A 94 -31.68 -14.48 16.73
CA GLY A 94 -30.72 -14.82 15.67
C GLY A 94 -29.94 -16.10 15.99
N THR A 95 -29.54 -16.81 14.95
CA THR A 95 -28.66 -17.98 14.98
C THR A 95 -27.21 -17.59 15.29
N LEU A 96 -26.48 -18.48 15.95
CA LEU A 96 -25.06 -18.32 16.23
C LEU A 96 -24.25 -18.50 14.93
N HIS A 97 -23.30 -17.62 14.68
CA HIS A 97 -22.33 -17.78 13.60
C HIS A 97 -21.26 -18.81 13.95
N GLY A 98 -20.82 -19.57 12.95
CA GLY A 98 -19.63 -20.40 13.05
C GLY A 98 -18.37 -19.54 13.06
N ALA A 99 -17.38 -19.90 13.88
CA ALA A 99 -16.11 -19.17 13.93
C ALA A 99 -15.39 -19.10 12.56
N ASN A 100 -15.63 -20.09 11.68
CA ASN A 100 -15.04 -20.18 10.36
C ASN A 100 -15.88 -19.56 9.23
N ASP A 101 -17.06 -19.02 9.54
CA ASP A 101 -17.90 -18.37 8.54
C ASP A 101 -17.15 -17.17 7.96
N VAL A 102 -17.11 -17.07 6.63
CA VAL A 102 -16.50 -15.93 5.93
C VAL A 102 -17.37 -14.70 6.17
N LEU A 103 -16.73 -13.58 6.49
CA LEU A 103 -17.43 -12.32 6.70
C LEU A 103 -18.00 -11.77 5.39
N ALA A 104 -19.21 -11.22 5.49
CA ALA A 104 -19.84 -10.43 4.47
C ALA A 104 -20.18 -9.04 5.04
N SER A 105 -20.41 -8.07 4.16
CA SER A 105 -20.91 -6.75 4.61
C SER A 105 -22.28 -6.92 5.24
N GLY A 106 -22.47 -6.40 6.45
CA GLY A 106 -23.71 -6.57 7.20
C GLY A 106 -23.55 -6.19 8.67
N THR A 107 -24.61 -6.43 9.44
CA THR A 107 -24.60 -6.21 10.89
C THR A 107 -24.48 -7.54 11.60
N TYR A 108 -23.45 -7.67 12.43
CA TYR A 108 -23.22 -8.82 13.31
C TYR A 108 -23.54 -8.41 14.74
N TYR A 109 -24.03 -9.35 15.55
CA TYR A 109 -24.50 -9.04 16.91
C TYR A 109 -23.67 -9.80 17.93
N ALA A 110 -22.87 -9.09 18.74
CA ALA A 110 -21.99 -9.69 19.75
C ALA A 110 -22.70 -9.79 21.12
N SER A 111 -22.67 -10.94 21.76
CA SER A 111 -22.94 -11.09 23.20
C SER A 111 -21.68 -11.50 23.94
N GLN A 112 -21.70 -11.38 25.26
CA GLN A 112 -20.70 -11.95 26.15
C GLN A 112 -21.35 -12.92 27.14
N THR A 113 -20.58 -13.89 27.62
CA THR A 113 -21.01 -14.82 28.67
C THR A 113 -20.14 -14.64 29.92
N ILE A 114 -20.78 -14.41 31.08
CA ILE A 114 -20.10 -14.35 32.38
C ILE A 114 -20.92 -15.18 33.37
N ASP A 115 -20.25 -16.08 34.10
CA ASP A 115 -20.87 -16.96 35.09
C ASP A 115 -22.10 -17.75 34.56
N GLY A 116 -22.06 -18.14 33.28
CA GLY A 116 -23.13 -18.89 32.61
C GLY A 116 -24.33 -18.04 32.16
N CYS A 117 -24.34 -16.74 32.45
CA CYS A 117 -25.35 -15.81 31.97
C CYS A 117 -24.85 -15.10 30.70
N GLU A 118 -25.69 -15.05 29.67
CA GLU A 118 -25.38 -14.36 28.41
C GLU A 118 -26.03 -12.96 28.40
N SER A 119 -25.27 -11.96 27.95
CA SER A 119 -25.74 -10.57 27.86
C SER A 119 -26.74 -10.34 26.74
N ALA A 120 -27.35 -9.16 26.71
CA ALA A 120 -27.92 -8.64 25.46
C ALA A 120 -26.82 -8.41 24.39
N ARG A 121 -27.23 -8.20 23.14
CA ARG A 121 -26.32 -8.19 22.00
C ARG A 121 -26.03 -6.78 21.50
N THR A 122 -24.76 -6.44 21.34
CA THR A 122 -24.31 -5.20 20.70
C THR A 122 -24.21 -5.37 19.19
N ALA A 123 -24.83 -4.45 18.44
CA ALA A 123 -24.77 -4.44 16.98
C ALA A 123 -23.42 -3.90 16.47
N VAL A 124 -22.83 -4.59 15.50
CA VAL A 124 -21.54 -4.26 14.91
C VAL A 124 -21.66 -4.27 13.40
N VAL A 125 -21.49 -3.10 12.80
CA VAL A 125 -21.47 -2.97 11.34
C VAL A 125 -20.12 -3.45 10.82
N VAL A 126 -20.16 -4.45 9.94
CA VAL A 126 -19.01 -4.98 9.23
C VAL A 126 -19.12 -4.54 7.77
N LYS A 127 -18.06 -3.89 7.27
CA LYS A 127 -17.93 -3.51 5.87
C LYS A 127 -16.79 -4.31 5.22
N ILE A 128 -17.11 -5.04 4.17
CA ILE A 128 -16.13 -5.67 3.30
C ILE A 128 -15.90 -4.76 2.10
N THR A 129 -14.72 -4.16 2.03
CA THR A 129 -14.30 -3.29 0.93
C THR A 129 -13.78 -4.16 -0.24
N PRO A 130 -14.27 -3.95 -1.47
CA PRO A 130 -13.75 -4.63 -2.65
C PRO A 130 -12.26 -4.37 -2.81
N THR A 131 -11.53 -5.42 -3.19
CA THR A 131 -10.11 -5.28 -3.50
C THR A 131 -9.99 -4.50 -4.81
N PRO A 132 -9.15 -3.44 -4.87
CA PRO A 132 -9.00 -2.68 -6.10
C PRO A 132 -8.40 -3.56 -7.20
N ALA A 133 -8.68 -3.19 -8.46
CA ALA A 133 -7.95 -3.76 -9.58
C ALA A 133 -6.44 -3.45 -9.45
N GLU A 134 -5.59 -4.25 -10.11
CA GLU A 134 -4.16 -3.97 -10.17
C GLU A 134 -3.88 -2.64 -10.91
N PRO A 135 -2.83 -1.90 -10.56
CA PRO A 135 -2.46 -0.70 -11.31
C PRO A 135 -1.99 -1.06 -12.72
N THR A 136 -2.11 -0.14 -13.67
CA THR A 136 -1.61 -0.35 -15.03
C THR A 136 -0.21 0.24 -15.18
N ALA A 137 0.76 -0.56 -15.59
CA ALA A 137 2.12 -0.11 -15.87
C ALA A 137 2.73 -0.91 -17.01
N THR A 138 3.68 -0.31 -17.72
CA THR A 138 4.43 -0.94 -18.81
C THR A 138 5.92 -0.99 -18.47
N ALA A 139 6.67 -1.80 -19.22
CA ALA A 139 8.12 -1.88 -19.07
C ALA A 139 8.79 -0.50 -19.28
N GLN A 140 9.81 -0.21 -18.48
CA GLN A 140 10.47 1.08 -18.43
C GLN A 140 11.98 0.93 -18.66
N THR A 141 12.56 1.84 -19.42
CA THR A 141 14.00 1.86 -19.72
C THR A 141 14.57 3.21 -19.32
N PHE A 142 15.73 3.20 -18.64
CA PHE A 142 16.44 4.39 -18.19
C PHE A 142 17.92 4.26 -18.50
N CYS A 143 18.61 5.39 -18.60
CA CYS A 143 20.07 5.43 -18.77
C CYS A 143 20.77 5.42 -17.42
N SER A 144 21.91 4.72 -17.31
CA SER A 144 22.64 4.62 -16.04
C SER A 144 23.11 5.98 -15.51
N ALA A 145 23.45 6.93 -16.40
CA ALA A 145 23.84 8.28 -16.00
C ALA A 145 22.71 9.10 -15.35
N ASP A 146 21.44 8.72 -15.57
CA ASP A 146 20.31 9.44 -14.98
C ASP A 146 20.13 9.15 -13.49
N ALA A 147 20.75 8.06 -12.98
CA ALA A 147 20.64 7.61 -11.60
C ALA A 147 19.20 7.63 -11.05
N LYS A 148 18.24 7.17 -11.87
CA LYS A 148 16.81 7.17 -11.52
C LYS A 148 16.56 6.35 -10.26
N LYS A 149 15.56 6.78 -9.50
CA LYS A 149 15.10 6.17 -8.25
C LYS A 149 13.74 5.50 -8.43
N VAL A 150 13.32 4.70 -7.46
CA VAL A 150 11.98 4.07 -7.45
C VAL A 150 10.86 5.11 -7.59
N SER A 151 11.00 6.30 -7.00
CA SER A 151 10.06 7.42 -7.18
C SER A 151 9.94 7.92 -8.63
N ASN A 152 10.84 7.54 -9.54
CA ASN A 152 10.74 7.85 -10.96
C ASN A 152 9.98 6.80 -11.77
N LEU A 153 9.66 5.64 -11.18
CA LEU A 153 8.82 4.63 -11.84
C LEU A 153 7.39 5.14 -12.01
N GLN A 154 6.82 4.86 -13.17
CA GLN A 154 5.46 5.28 -13.51
C GLN A 154 4.50 4.09 -13.53
N ALA A 155 3.32 4.29 -12.95
CA ALA A 155 2.17 3.40 -13.01
C ALA A 155 0.90 4.24 -12.88
N THR A 156 -0.16 3.82 -13.55
CA THR A 156 -1.50 4.42 -13.46
C THR A 156 -2.30 3.70 -12.38
N GLY A 157 -2.69 4.44 -11.35
CA GLY A 157 -3.47 3.96 -10.22
C GLY A 157 -3.42 4.97 -9.07
N THR A 158 -3.91 4.56 -7.89
CA THR A 158 -3.96 5.41 -6.69
C THR A 158 -2.97 4.91 -5.64
N ASP A 159 -2.22 5.83 -5.01
CA ASP A 159 -1.28 5.51 -3.92
C ASP A 159 -0.37 4.31 -4.22
N ILE A 160 0.36 4.41 -5.34
CA ILE A 160 1.20 3.34 -5.87
C ILE A 160 2.33 2.99 -4.89
N LYS A 161 2.47 1.69 -4.62
CA LYS A 161 3.59 1.13 -3.86
C LYS A 161 4.36 0.15 -4.73
N TRP A 162 5.68 0.08 -4.53
CA TRP A 162 6.58 -0.79 -5.29
C TRP A 162 7.22 -1.84 -4.39
N TYR A 163 7.25 -3.09 -4.83
CA TYR A 163 7.77 -4.22 -4.05
C TYR A 163 8.78 -5.05 -4.83
N THR A 164 9.58 -5.82 -4.07
CA THR A 164 10.62 -6.72 -4.60
C THR A 164 10.09 -8.04 -5.18
N ALA A 165 8.82 -8.40 -4.92
CA ALA A 165 8.20 -9.63 -5.40
C ALA A 165 6.69 -9.48 -5.60
N SER A 166 6.07 -10.38 -6.37
CA SER A 166 4.62 -10.41 -6.62
C SER A 166 3.79 -10.70 -5.37
N THR A 167 4.33 -11.47 -4.43
CA THR A 167 3.73 -11.77 -3.12
C THR A 167 4.81 -11.76 -2.04
N ASN A 168 4.49 -11.35 -0.81
CA ASN A 168 5.40 -11.31 0.34
C ASN A 168 6.73 -10.52 0.15
N GLY A 169 6.88 -9.79 -0.96
CA GLY A 169 8.01 -8.91 -1.19
C GLY A 169 8.01 -7.71 -0.24
N THR A 170 9.20 -7.19 0.03
CA THR A 170 9.43 -5.97 0.84
C THR A 170 9.11 -4.73 0.02
N LEU A 171 8.60 -3.69 0.71
CA LEU A 171 8.35 -2.38 0.11
C LEU A 171 9.69 -1.71 -0.23
N HIS A 172 9.80 -1.14 -1.42
CA HIS A 172 10.93 -0.30 -1.82
C HIS A 172 10.84 1.08 -1.18
N GLY A 173 11.99 1.65 -0.84
CA GLY A 173 12.11 3.05 -0.50
C GLY A 173 11.99 3.93 -1.73
N ALA A 174 11.28 5.06 -1.62
CA ALA A 174 11.15 6.01 -2.74
C ALA A 174 12.49 6.55 -3.27
N ASN A 175 13.54 6.51 -2.44
CA ASN A 175 14.89 6.96 -2.76
C ASN A 175 15.85 5.86 -3.24
N ASP A 176 15.41 4.60 -3.28
CA ASP A 176 16.24 3.49 -3.74
C ASP A 176 16.61 3.73 -5.20
N ILE A 177 17.91 3.57 -5.52
CA ILE A 177 18.40 3.67 -6.89
C ILE A 177 17.88 2.47 -7.68
N LEU A 178 17.38 2.74 -8.90
CA LEU A 178 16.91 1.70 -9.79
C LEU A 178 18.07 0.84 -10.30
N VAL A 179 17.81 -0.45 -10.36
CA VAL A 179 18.64 -1.45 -11.03
C VAL A 179 17.79 -2.20 -12.03
N SER A 180 18.42 -2.83 -13.02
CA SER A 180 17.69 -3.68 -13.95
C SER A 180 17.04 -4.84 -13.19
N GLY A 181 15.76 -5.08 -13.42
CA GLY A 181 15.01 -6.12 -12.72
C GLY A 181 13.50 -5.98 -12.89
N THR A 182 12.74 -6.80 -12.17
CA THR A 182 11.29 -6.70 -12.11
C THR A 182 10.87 -6.06 -10.81
N TYR A 183 10.10 -4.97 -10.91
CA TYR A 183 9.47 -4.29 -9.80
C TYR A 183 7.97 -4.57 -9.81
N TYR A 184 7.35 -4.66 -8.64
CA TYR A 184 5.95 -5.05 -8.52
C TYR A 184 5.12 -3.91 -7.94
N ALA A 185 4.24 -3.31 -8.74
CA ALA A 185 3.40 -2.18 -8.34
C ALA A 185 2.05 -2.65 -7.79
N SER A 186 1.65 -2.19 -6.61
CA SER A 186 0.25 -2.24 -6.16
C SER A 186 -0.35 -0.84 -6.10
N GLN A 187 -1.67 -0.77 -5.99
CA GLN A 187 -2.40 0.44 -5.66
C GLN A 187 -3.22 0.26 -4.38
N THR A 188 -3.49 1.36 -3.68
CA THR A 188 -4.33 1.36 -2.48
C THR A 188 -5.57 2.24 -2.70
N ILE A 189 -6.77 1.70 -2.47
CA ILE A 189 -8.04 2.45 -2.51
C ILE A 189 -8.87 2.03 -1.30
N ASP A 190 -9.42 3.00 -0.58
CA ASP A 190 -10.24 2.78 0.63
C ASP A 190 -9.58 1.88 1.69
N GLY A 191 -8.24 1.98 1.82
CA GLY A 191 -7.45 1.20 2.76
C GLY A 191 -7.14 -0.23 2.31
N CYS A 192 -7.65 -0.66 1.16
CA CYS A 192 -7.38 -1.98 0.58
C CYS A 192 -6.34 -1.91 -0.52
N GLU A 193 -5.36 -2.79 -0.44
CA GLU A 193 -4.27 -2.89 -1.40
C GLU A 193 -4.58 -3.96 -2.46
N SER A 194 -4.31 -3.64 -3.73
CA SER A 194 -4.52 -4.56 -4.85
C SER A 194 -3.48 -5.67 -4.90
N ALA A 195 -3.72 -6.66 -5.77
CA ALA A 195 -2.63 -7.48 -6.30
C ALA A 195 -1.59 -6.63 -7.06
N ARG A 196 -0.42 -7.20 -7.33
CA ARG A 196 0.74 -6.46 -7.83
C ARG A 196 0.98 -6.70 -9.32
N THR A 197 1.10 -5.63 -10.09
CA THR A 197 1.50 -5.64 -11.50
C THR A 197 3.02 -5.73 -11.62
N ALA A 198 3.52 -6.70 -12.37
CA ALA A 198 4.95 -6.84 -12.65
C ALA A 198 5.41 -5.84 -13.72
N VAL A 199 6.52 -5.15 -13.46
CA VAL A 199 7.10 -4.12 -14.33
C VAL A 199 8.58 -4.41 -14.54
N VAL A 200 8.95 -4.67 -15.79
CA VAL A 200 10.36 -4.85 -16.15
C VAL A 200 11.01 -3.47 -16.27
N VAL A 201 12.05 -3.26 -15.48
CA VAL A 201 12.90 -2.08 -15.51
C VAL A 201 14.24 -2.48 -16.12
N LYS A 202 14.66 -1.76 -17.16
CA LYS A 202 15.97 -1.92 -17.80
C LYS A 202 16.80 -0.66 -17.61
N ILE A 203 17.97 -0.81 -17.00
CA ILE A 203 18.99 0.23 -16.94
C ILE A 203 19.98 -0.03 -18.06
N THR A 204 19.96 0.85 -19.07
CA THR A 204 20.88 0.82 -20.21
C THR A 204 22.17 1.57 -19.84
N PRO A 205 23.35 0.94 -19.99
CA PRO A 205 24.61 1.62 -19.74
C PRO A 205 24.76 2.86 -20.64
N THR A 206 25.13 3.98 -20.04
CA THR A 206 25.50 5.17 -20.81
C THR A 206 26.76 4.87 -21.62
N PRO A 207 26.76 5.18 -22.93
CA PRO A 207 27.92 4.93 -23.76
C PRO A 207 29.11 5.81 -23.34
N ALA A 208 30.32 5.36 -23.67
CA ALA A 208 31.53 6.18 -23.55
C ALA A 208 31.40 7.46 -24.40
N GLU A 209 32.21 8.48 -24.11
CA GLU A 209 32.24 9.68 -24.95
C GLU A 209 32.78 9.36 -26.36
N PRO A 210 32.34 10.10 -27.40
CA PRO A 210 32.88 9.91 -28.74
C PRO A 210 34.35 10.32 -28.81
N ILE A 211 35.11 9.70 -29.70
CA ILE A 211 36.52 10.07 -29.91
C ILE A 211 36.59 11.19 -30.93
N ALA A 212 37.07 12.37 -30.53
CA ALA A 212 37.30 13.49 -31.42
C ALA A 212 38.56 14.25 -31.03
N THR A 213 39.26 14.79 -32.02
CA THR A 213 40.46 15.62 -31.82
C THR A 213 40.21 17.03 -32.33
N ALA A 214 41.09 17.98 -31.98
CA ALA A 214 41.03 19.34 -32.50
C ALA A 214 41.05 19.38 -34.03
N GLN A 215 40.29 20.31 -34.62
CA GLN A 215 40.09 20.42 -36.07
C GLN A 215 40.41 21.83 -36.54
N THR A 216 41.04 21.93 -37.72
CA THR A 216 41.40 23.21 -38.34
C THR A 216 40.82 23.28 -39.74
N PHE A 217 40.20 24.41 -40.07
CA PHE A 217 39.59 24.67 -41.38
C PHE A 217 40.04 26.04 -41.92
N CYS A 218 39.95 26.24 -43.23
CA CYS A 218 40.21 27.53 -43.87
C CYS A 218 38.93 28.38 -43.92
N SER A 219 39.03 29.70 -43.71
CA SER A 219 37.88 30.60 -43.72
C SER A 219 37.13 30.62 -45.06
N VAL A 220 37.84 30.44 -46.17
CA VAL A 220 37.24 30.41 -47.53
C VAL A 220 36.31 29.21 -47.73
N ASP A 221 36.49 28.12 -46.98
CA ASP A 221 35.70 26.90 -47.18
C ASP A 221 34.29 26.99 -46.59
N ALA A 222 34.02 28.00 -45.75
CA ALA A 222 32.74 28.21 -45.07
C ALA A 222 32.15 26.92 -44.47
N LYS A 223 33.00 26.11 -43.82
CA LYS A 223 32.61 24.82 -43.23
C LYS A 223 31.50 25.01 -42.20
N LYS A 224 30.63 24.00 -42.10
CA LYS A 224 29.48 23.94 -41.19
C LYS A 224 29.70 22.88 -40.12
N VAL A 225 28.85 22.86 -39.08
CA VAL A 225 28.91 21.85 -38.01
C VAL A 225 28.83 20.42 -38.55
N SER A 226 28.06 20.17 -39.62
CA SER A 226 28.04 18.87 -40.32
C SER A 226 29.38 18.43 -40.93
N ASN A 227 30.37 19.32 -41.03
CA ASN A 227 31.73 18.98 -41.46
C ASN A 227 32.64 18.56 -40.31
N LEU A 228 32.23 18.73 -39.05
CA LEU A 228 33.00 18.25 -37.91
C LEU A 228 33.03 16.72 -37.86
N GLN A 229 34.19 16.16 -37.56
CA GLN A 229 34.39 14.72 -37.47
C GLN A 229 34.55 14.26 -36.02
N ALA A 230 33.89 13.16 -35.68
CA ALA A 230 34.07 12.42 -34.44
C ALA A 230 33.80 10.94 -34.71
N THR A 231 34.48 10.03 -34.02
CA THR A 231 34.21 8.60 -34.07
C THR A 231 33.24 8.22 -32.96
N GLY A 232 32.08 7.70 -33.35
CA GLY A 232 31.01 7.28 -32.46
C GLY A 232 29.71 7.05 -33.24
N THR A 233 28.61 6.84 -32.52
CA THR A 233 27.28 6.60 -33.09
C THR A 233 26.37 7.80 -32.87
N ASP A 234 25.64 8.23 -33.90
CA ASP A 234 24.66 9.33 -33.82
C ASP A 234 25.20 10.58 -33.10
N ILE A 235 26.30 11.12 -33.64
CA ILE A 235 27.02 12.25 -33.05
C ILE A 235 26.16 13.51 -33.04
N LYS A 236 26.11 14.17 -31.87
CA LYS A 236 25.51 15.49 -31.68
C LYS A 236 26.56 16.48 -31.19
N TRP A 237 26.42 17.75 -31.60
CA TRP A 237 27.33 18.82 -31.23
C TRP A 237 26.63 19.90 -30.42
N TYR A 238 27.25 20.34 -29.32
CA TYR A 238 26.69 21.31 -28.39
C TYR A 238 27.62 22.49 -28.12
N THR A 239 27.03 23.58 -27.65
CA THR A 239 27.73 24.82 -27.28
C THR A 239 28.50 24.75 -25.95
N ALA A 240 28.22 23.76 -25.10
CA ALA A 240 28.85 23.60 -23.78
C ALA A 240 28.96 22.13 -23.37
N SER A 241 29.85 21.82 -22.43
CA SER A 241 30.06 20.47 -21.87
C SER A 241 28.85 19.92 -21.11
N THR A 242 28.04 20.79 -20.50
CA THR A 242 26.77 20.47 -19.84
C THR A 242 25.75 21.56 -20.14
N ASN A 243 24.46 21.19 -20.24
CA ASN A 243 23.33 22.11 -20.50
C ASN A 243 23.46 23.04 -21.73
N GLY A 244 24.45 22.82 -22.59
CA GLY A 244 24.60 23.55 -23.86
C GLY A 244 23.47 23.20 -24.83
N THR A 245 23.16 24.16 -25.71
CA THR A 245 22.21 24.01 -26.81
C THR A 245 22.79 23.16 -27.92
N LEU A 246 21.94 22.38 -28.58
CA LEU A 246 22.31 21.60 -29.76
C LEU A 246 22.59 22.54 -30.93
N HIS A 247 23.70 22.31 -31.63
CA HIS A 247 24.01 23.00 -32.87
C HIS A 247 23.17 22.47 -34.02
N GLY A 248 22.75 23.37 -34.92
CA GLY A 248 22.19 22.99 -36.20
C GLY A 248 23.26 22.42 -37.11
N ALA A 249 22.96 21.37 -37.88
CA ALA A 249 23.90 20.79 -38.85
C ALA A 249 24.40 21.80 -39.90
N ASN A 250 23.64 22.88 -40.13
CA ASN A 250 23.94 23.93 -41.09
C ASN A 250 24.64 25.16 -40.50
N ASP A 251 24.86 25.20 -39.18
CA ASP A 251 25.52 26.34 -38.52
C ASP A 251 26.94 26.49 -39.08
N VAL A 252 27.32 27.71 -39.46
CA VAL A 252 28.67 28.02 -39.95
C VAL A 252 29.65 27.90 -38.79
N LEU A 253 30.79 27.24 -39.02
CA LEU A 253 31.82 27.09 -38.01
C LEU A 253 32.52 28.41 -37.75
N VAL A 254 32.77 28.68 -36.48
CA VAL A 254 33.64 29.74 -35.99
C VAL A 254 34.73 29.12 -35.12
N SER A 255 35.83 29.83 -34.91
CA SER A 255 36.85 29.38 -33.95
C SER A 255 36.25 29.31 -32.55
N GLY A 256 36.42 28.18 -31.87
CA GLY A 256 35.79 27.95 -30.57
C GLY A 256 35.91 26.50 -30.11
N THR A 257 35.26 26.19 -28.99
CA THR A 257 35.16 24.81 -28.49
C THR A 257 33.75 24.30 -28.75
N TYR A 258 33.66 23.16 -29.42
CA TYR A 258 32.43 22.43 -29.69
C TYR A 258 32.43 21.14 -28.87
N TYR A 259 31.27 20.69 -28.41
CA TYR A 259 31.17 19.54 -27.51
C TYR A 259 30.39 18.41 -28.17
N ALA A 260 31.06 17.30 -28.49
CA ALA A 260 30.45 16.14 -29.15
C ALA A 260 29.93 15.13 -28.12
N SER A 261 28.68 14.66 -28.27
CA SER A 261 28.19 13.43 -27.62
C SER A 261 27.88 12.37 -28.68
N GLN A 262 27.72 11.13 -28.22
CA GLN A 262 27.17 10.03 -29.01
C GLN A 262 25.93 9.45 -28.34
N THR A 263 25.05 8.84 -29.14
CA THR A 263 23.84 8.16 -28.65
C THR A 263 23.87 6.69 -29.03
N ILE A 264 23.71 5.80 -28.05
CA ILE A 264 23.62 4.33 -28.25
C ILE A 264 22.45 3.82 -27.41
N ASP A 265 21.56 3.02 -28.01
CA ASP A 265 20.35 2.47 -27.37
C ASP A 265 19.47 3.52 -26.65
N GLY A 266 19.41 4.72 -27.22
CA GLY A 266 18.64 5.85 -26.67
C GLY A 266 19.34 6.58 -25.51
N CYS A 267 20.52 6.16 -25.09
CA CYS A 267 21.32 6.81 -24.05
C CYS A 267 22.42 7.67 -24.65
N GLU A 268 22.47 8.94 -24.24
CA GLU A 268 23.46 9.91 -24.69
C GLU A 268 24.66 9.94 -23.74
N SER A 269 25.87 9.94 -24.29
CA SER A 269 27.12 10.01 -23.53
C SER A 269 27.35 11.38 -22.89
N ALA A 270 28.35 11.45 -21.99
CA ALA A 270 29.02 12.71 -21.70
C ALA A 270 29.67 13.30 -22.98
N ARG A 271 30.02 14.59 -22.93
CA ARG A 271 30.45 15.33 -24.13
C ARG A 271 31.97 15.52 -24.15
N THR A 272 32.61 15.14 -25.26
CA THR A 272 34.01 15.41 -25.54
C THR A 272 34.21 16.81 -26.12
N ALA A 273 35.11 17.59 -25.55
CA ALA A 273 35.45 18.93 -26.02
C ALA A 273 36.38 18.88 -27.24
N VAL A 274 36.06 19.68 -28.25
CA VAL A 274 36.78 19.75 -29.52
C VAL A 274 37.07 21.20 -29.87
N VAL A 275 38.35 21.53 -29.91
CA VAL A 275 38.80 22.86 -30.35
C VAL A 275 38.74 22.94 -31.87
N VAL A 276 37.97 23.89 -32.38
CA VAL A 276 37.87 24.21 -33.80
C VAL A 276 38.61 25.52 -34.04
N LYS A 277 39.51 25.52 -35.03
CA LYS A 277 40.27 26.70 -35.45
C LYS A 277 39.95 27.03 -36.91
N ILE A 278 39.42 28.22 -37.16
CA ILE A 278 39.25 28.76 -38.50
C ILE A 278 40.45 29.65 -38.82
N THR A 279 41.18 29.30 -39.87
CA THR A 279 42.41 29.98 -40.29
C THR A 279 42.09 30.92 -41.45
N PRO A 280 42.47 32.21 -41.41
CA PRO A 280 42.21 33.13 -42.50
C PRO A 280 42.92 32.70 -43.77
N THR A 281 42.28 32.95 -44.91
CA THR A 281 42.86 32.74 -46.24
C THR A 281 44.12 33.60 -46.39
N PRO A 282 45.26 33.03 -46.83
CA PRO A 282 46.45 33.81 -47.16
C PRO A 282 46.14 34.87 -48.23
N ALA A 283 46.87 35.99 -48.20
CA ALA A 283 46.77 37.00 -49.26
C ALA A 283 47.16 36.40 -50.62
N GLU A 284 46.50 36.86 -51.68
CA GLU A 284 46.84 36.47 -53.05
C GLU A 284 48.31 36.84 -53.35
N PRO A 285 49.04 36.00 -54.10
CA PRO A 285 50.40 36.34 -54.51
C PRO A 285 50.36 37.55 -55.45
N THR A 286 51.22 38.53 -55.20
CA THR A 286 51.40 39.66 -56.11
C THR A 286 52.30 39.26 -57.28
N ALA A 287 51.86 39.54 -58.50
CA ALA A 287 52.65 39.38 -59.72
C ALA A 287 52.78 40.73 -60.45
N ILE A 288 53.98 41.02 -60.94
CA ILE A 288 54.22 42.15 -61.86
C ILE A 288 54.00 41.69 -63.30
N ALA A 289 53.52 42.59 -64.17
CA ALA A 289 53.33 42.29 -65.59
C ALA A 289 54.64 41.84 -66.23
N GLN A 290 54.61 40.70 -66.93
CA GLN A 290 55.77 40.16 -67.63
C GLN A 290 55.68 40.49 -69.12
N THR A 291 56.78 40.94 -69.70
CA THR A 291 56.91 41.22 -71.14
C THR A 291 57.92 40.25 -71.74
N PHE A 292 57.51 39.56 -72.79
CA PHE A 292 58.37 38.66 -73.56
C PHE A 292 58.48 39.16 -75.00
N CYS A 293 59.64 38.96 -75.63
CA CYS A 293 59.82 39.24 -77.05
C CYS A 293 59.14 38.16 -77.91
N SER A 294 58.51 38.57 -79.01
CA SER A 294 58.05 37.63 -80.04
C SER A 294 59.24 37.01 -80.76
N VAL A 295 59.19 35.70 -80.99
CA VAL A 295 60.13 34.97 -81.87
C VAL A 295 59.81 35.21 -83.34
#